data_AF-A0A8D2KGI7-F1
#
_entry.id   AF-A0A8D2KGI7-F1
#
_cell.length_a   1.000
_cell.length_b   1.000
_cell.length_c   1.000
_cell.angle_alpha   90.00
_cell.angle_beta   90.00
_cell.angle_gamma   90.00
#
_symmetry.space_group_name_H-M   'P 1'
#
loop_
_entity.id
_entity.type
_entity.pdbx_description
1 polymer ?
#
loop_
_entity_poly.entity_id
_entity_poly.type
_entity_poly.pdbx_seq_one_letter_code
_entity_poly.pdbx_strand_id
1 'polypeptide(L)' 'MRSFHYKFLEKPKRRLLCPMCRKPMREPLQVSTYGHRFCDTCLQEFLSEKLPIL' A
#
# COMPACT_ATOMS: atom_id res chain seq x y z
N MET A 1 8.46 -11.34 -21.01
CA MET A 1 8.84 -10.93 -19.64
C MET A 1 8.45 -12.03 -18.67
N ARG A 2 9.40 -12.59 -17.91
CA ARG A 2 9.11 -13.57 -16.84
C ARG A 2 8.78 -12.78 -15.58
N SER A 3 7.50 -12.68 -15.22
CA SER A 3 7.07 -12.10 -13.95
C SER A 3 7.53 -13.01 -12.80
N PHE A 4 8.41 -12.52 -11.94
CA PHE A 4 8.79 -13.25 -10.73
C PHE A 4 7.73 -13.02 -9.65
N HIS A 5 6.97 -14.06 -9.32
CA HIS A 5 6.06 -14.07 -8.20
C HIS A 5 6.82 -14.46 -6.93
N TYR A 6 7.33 -13.48 -6.20
CA TYR A 6 8.00 -13.70 -4.92
C TYR A 6 6.98 -14.10 -3.84
N LYS A 7 7.33 -15.10 -3.02
CA LYS A 7 6.61 -15.45 -1.80
C LYS A 7 7.46 -15.03 -0.61
N PHE A 8 6.83 -14.50 0.44
CA PHE A 8 7.53 -14.25 1.69
C PHE A 8 7.86 -15.59 2.36
N LEU A 9 9.11 -15.74 2.85
CA LEU A 9 9.53 -16.92 3.61
C LEU A 9 8.76 -17.02 4.94
N GLU A 10 8.40 -15.87 5.52
CA GLU A 10 7.63 -15.77 6.76
C GLU A 10 6.39 -14.89 6.57
N LYS A 11 5.37 -15.09 7.41
CA LYS A 11 4.17 -14.23 7.38
C LYS A 11 4.58 -12.77 7.66
N PRO A 12 4.28 -11.82 6.76
CA PRO A 12 4.67 -10.44 6.97
C PRO A 12 4.07 -9.88 8.26
N LYS A 13 4.88 -9.15 9.03
CA LYS A 13 4.40 -8.42 10.21
C LYS A 13 3.29 -7.45 9.80
N ARG A 14 2.25 -7.30 10.62
CA ARG A 14 1.08 -6.45 10.31
C ARG A 14 1.44 -5.03 9.87
N ARG A 15 2.50 -4.43 10.45
CA ARG A 15 3.02 -3.10 10.08
C ARG A 15 3.53 -2.97 8.64
N LEU A 16 3.75 -4.09 7.95
CA LEU A 16 4.22 -4.13 6.56
C LEU A 16 3.06 -4.34 5.57
N LEU A 17 1.84 -4.53 6.08
CA LEU A 17 0.65 -4.71 5.27
C LEU A 17 -0.03 -3.38 5.05
N CYS A 18 -0.49 -3.15 3.82
CA CYS A 18 -1.33 -2.01 3.50
C CYS A 18 -2.68 -2.15 4.24
N PRO A 19 -3.12 -1.14 5.00
CA PRO A 19 -4.42 -1.17 5.68
C PRO A 19 -5.61 -1.31 4.71
N MET A 20 -5.48 -0.82 3.48
CA MET A 20 -6.55 -0.85 2.48
C MET A 20 -6.69 -2.23 1.82
N CYS A 21 -5.62 -2.78 1.25
CA CYS A 21 -5.68 -4.03 0.48
C CYS A 21 -5.25 -5.27 1.26
N ARG A 22 -4.79 -5.12 2.51
CA ARG A 22 -4.29 -6.19 3.41
C ARG A 22 -3.14 -7.04 2.85
N LYS A 23 -2.53 -6.59 1.76
CA LYS A 23 -1.34 -7.20 1.13
C LYS A 23 -0.07 -6.46 1.58
N PRO A 24 1.10 -7.08 1.47
CA PRO A 24 2.38 -6.39 1.62
C PRO A 24 2.43 -5.14 0.75
N MET A 25 2.88 -4.02 1.31
CA MET A 25 2.90 -2.74 0.60
C MET A 25 3.85 -2.80 -0.61
N ARG A 26 3.36 -2.35 -1.77
CA ARG A 26 4.18 -2.05 -2.93
C ARG A 26 4.35 -0.54 -3.00
N GLU A 27 5.59 -0.07 -3.14
CA GLU A 27 5.95 1.35 -3.21
C GLU A 27 5.27 2.16 -2.08
N PRO A 28 5.66 1.90 -0.81
CA PRO A 28 4.94 2.45 0.32
C PRO A 28 5.09 3.97 0.43
N LEU A 29 3.96 4.68 0.52
CA LEU A 29 3.90 6.10 0.88
C LEU A 29 3.57 6.25 2.37
N GLN A 30 4.25 7.19 3.04
CA GLN A 30 3.99 7.54 4.44
C GLN A 30 3.23 8.87 4.51
N VAL A 31 2.09 8.89 5.20
CA VAL A 31 1.34 10.13 5.44
C VAL A 31 1.95 10.83 6.65
N SER A 32 2.34 12.10 6.48
CA SER A 32 3.20 12.86 7.42
C SER A 32 2.59 13.08 8.80
N THR A 33 1.26 13.07 8.93
CA THR A 33 0.56 13.45 10.16
C THR A 33 0.51 12.35 11.23
N TYR A 34 0.51 11.08 10.84
CA TYR A 34 0.37 9.95 11.78
C TYR A 34 1.32 8.78 11.50
N GLY A 35 2.18 8.91 10.48
CA GLY A 35 3.17 7.87 10.14
C GLY A 35 2.59 6.58 9.55
N HIS A 36 1.30 6.56 9.22
CA HIS A 36 0.67 5.42 8.55
C HIS A 36 1.21 5.26 7.12
N ARG A 37 1.36 4.00 6.70
CA ARG A 37 1.89 3.63 5.39
C ARG A 37 0.86 2.87 4.58
N PHE A 38 0.84 3.14 3.27
CA PHE A 38 -0.07 2.55 2.30
C PHE A 38 0.68 2.24 1.01
N CYS A 39 0.14 1.38 0.15
CA CYS A 39 0.60 1.34 -1.24
C CYS A 39 0.29 2.68 -1.90
N ASP A 40 1.20 3.17 -2.75
CA ASP A 40 0.97 4.39 -3.56
C ASP A 40 -0.39 4.32 -4.29
N THR A 41 -0.60 3.27 -5.08
CA THR A 41 -1.83 3.10 -5.88
C THR A 41 -3.10 3.08 -5.02
N CYS A 42 -3.09 2.39 -3.88
CA CYS A 42 -4.26 2.35 -3.00
C CYS A 42 -4.57 3.72 -2.41
N LEU A 43 -3.54 4.51 -2.05
CA LEU A 43 -3.73 5.85 -1.53
C LEU A 43 -4.25 6.80 -2.62
N GLN A 44 -3.69 6.73 -3.82
CA GLN A 44 -4.15 7.52 -4.96
C GLN A 44 -5.60 7.19 -5.33
N GLU A 45 -5.96 5.91 -5.45
CA GLU A 45 -7.34 5.47 -5.73
C GLU A 45 -8.32 6.02 -4.67
N PHE A 46 -7.99 5.83 -3.38
CA PHE A 46 -8.82 6.35 -2.29
C PHE A 46 -8.99 7.87 -2.35
N LEU A 47 -7.91 8.61 -2.60
CA LEU A 47 -7.97 10.07 -2.72
C LEU A 47 -8.77 10.50 -3.96
N SER A 48 -8.65 9.78 -5.08
CA SER A 48 -9.40 10.07 -6.32
C SER A 48 -10.90 9.84 -6.17
N GLU A 49 -11.32 8.86 -5.35
CA GLU A 49 -12.73 8.61 -5.05
C GLU A 49 -13.31 9.62 -4.06
N LYS A 50 -12.50 10.09 -3.10
CA LYS A 50 -12.94 10.97 -2.00
C LYS A 50 -12.82 12.45 -2.31
N LEU A 51 -11.95 12.81 -3.24
CA LEU A 51 -11.78 14.15 -3.77
C LEU A 51 -11.96 14.02 -5.28
N PRO A 52 -13.20 14.12 -5.81
CA PRO A 52 -13.42 14.16 -7.24
C PRO A 52 -12.86 15.47 -7.81
N ILE A 53 -11.54 15.45 -8.01
CA ILE A 53 -10.66 16.42 -8.67
C ILE A 53 -10.74 17.85 -8.11
N LEU A 54 -9.62 18.57 -8.19
CA LEU A 54 -9.65 20.01 -8.40
C LEU A 54 -10.47 20.35 -9.65
#